data_AF-A0A6L7MI05-F1
#
_entry.id   AF-A0A6L7MI05-F1
#
_cell.length_a   1.000
_cell.length_b   1.000
_cell.length_c   1.000
_cell.angle_alpha   90.00
_cell.angle_beta   90.00
_cell.angle_gamma   90.00
#
_symmetry.space_group_name_H-M   'P 1'
#
loop_
_entity.id
_entity.type
_entity.pdbx_description
1 polymer ?
#
loop_
_entity_poly.entity_id
_entity_poly.type
_entity_poly.pdbx_seq_one_letter_code
_entity_poly.pdbx_strand_id
1 'polypeptide(L)'
;MARLFIGLMSGTSVDAIDAVLMDLSGSDTRLLAHFSQPIDVDLKREINRVIAARAWPQETTALDSRFAAASVEVIARLLEEAAVRADQVEAVGSHGQTVFHDPQGTPPVSIQLGNAGEIAHGVGIPTVGNFRKADIDAGGQGAPLACAYHARVFRSEHEDRAILNLGGIANLTFLPQDPSLGITGFDTGPANTLSDAWVQHCRGLDFDQDGD
;
A
#
# COMPACT_ATOMS: atom_id res chain seq x y z
N MET A 1 15.47 1.10 23.03
CA MET A 1 16.03 0.30 21.92
C MET A 1 15.29 0.70 20.66
N ALA A 2 15.96 0.69 19.50
CA ALA A 2 15.31 0.95 18.21
C ALA A 2 14.22 -0.10 17.96
N ARG A 3 13.10 0.30 17.36
CA ARG A 3 12.01 -0.62 17.00
C ARG A 3 11.82 -0.54 15.50
N LEU A 4 12.42 -1.50 14.80
CA LEU A 4 12.48 -1.50 13.35
C LEU A 4 11.28 -2.24 12.77
N PHE A 5 10.64 -1.61 11.79
CA PHE A 5 9.52 -2.18 11.05
C PHE A 5 9.75 -2.00 9.56
N ILE A 6 9.27 -2.95 8.77
CA ILE A 6 9.22 -2.81 7.32
C ILE A 6 7.78 -2.56 6.89
N GLY A 7 7.56 -1.55 6.04
CA GLY A 7 6.29 -1.35 5.35
C GLY A 7 6.42 -1.79 3.90
N LEU A 8 5.45 -2.57 3.39
CA LEU A 8 5.34 -2.94 1.98
C LEU A 8 4.03 -2.41 1.38
N MET A 9 4.12 -1.84 0.18
CA MET A 9 2.98 -1.35 -0.60
C MET A 9 3.18 -1.62 -2.08
N SER A 10 2.10 -2.01 -2.78
CA SER A 10 2.00 -1.84 -4.23
C SER A 10 0.72 -1.07 -4.54
N GLY A 11 0.88 0.04 -5.27
CA GLY A 11 -0.20 0.94 -5.62
C GLY A 11 -1.21 0.33 -6.60
N THR A 12 -2.31 1.04 -6.84
CA THR A 12 -3.32 0.60 -7.83
C THR A 12 -2.82 0.66 -9.27
N SER A 13 -1.71 1.36 -9.55
CA SER A 13 -1.09 1.42 -10.87
C SER A 13 -0.29 0.16 -11.22
N VAL A 14 0.02 -0.70 -10.23
CA VAL A 14 0.74 -1.97 -10.43
C VAL A 14 2.11 -1.76 -11.08
N ASP A 15 2.81 -0.67 -10.71
CA ASP A 15 4.10 -0.33 -11.31
C ASP A 15 5.28 -0.95 -10.57
N ALA A 16 5.24 -0.91 -9.24
CA ALA A 16 6.33 -1.35 -8.39
C ALA A 16 5.82 -1.88 -7.05
N ILE A 17 6.66 -2.70 -6.40
CA ILE A 17 6.52 -3.03 -4.99
C ILE A 17 7.50 -2.13 -4.23
N ASP A 18 6.96 -1.26 -3.38
CA ASP A 18 7.70 -0.34 -2.54
C ASP A 18 7.89 -0.93 -1.14
N ALA A 19 9.11 -0.84 -0.63
CA ALA A 19 9.46 -1.21 0.73
C ALA A 19 10.16 -0.05 1.45
N VAL A 20 9.80 0.14 2.72
CA VAL A 20 10.46 1.11 3.60
C VAL A 20 10.89 0.44 4.89
N LEU A 21 12.08 0.78 5.39
CA LEU A 21 12.53 0.43 6.73
C LEU A 21 12.35 1.66 7.63
N MET A 22 11.57 1.50 8.68
CA MET A 22 11.21 2.56 9.61
C MET A 22 11.72 2.23 11.02
N ASP A 23 12.25 3.23 11.72
CA ASP A 23 12.38 3.20 13.18
C ASP A 23 11.18 3.92 13.80
N LEU A 24 10.37 3.15 14.53
CA LEU A 24 9.19 3.63 15.24
C LEU A 24 9.45 3.71 16.76
N SER A 25 10.71 3.89 17.16
CA SER A 25 11.06 4.16 18.55
C SER A 25 10.67 5.59 18.97
N GLY A 26 9.93 5.71 20.07
CA GLY A 26 9.58 7.00 20.66
C GLY A 26 8.40 7.71 19.97
N SER A 27 8.43 9.06 19.98
CA SER A 27 7.36 9.90 19.45
C SER A 27 7.48 10.18 17.95
N ASP A 28 8.64 9.99 17.35
CA ASP A 28 8.87 10.39 15.96
C ASP A 28 9.04 9.16 15.08
N THR A 29 8.46 9.18 13.88
CA THR A 29 8.64 8.13 12.89
C THR A 29 9.83 8.48 12.00
N ARG A 30 10.83 7.59 11.91
CA ARG A 30 12.04 7.83 11.11
C ARG A 30 12.17 6.84 9.97
N LEU A 31 12.28 7.35 8.74
CA LEU A 31 12.63 6.56 7.58
C LEU A 31 14.14 6.30 7.58
N LEU A 32 14.54 5.03 7.59
CA LEU A 32 15.95 4.62 7.58
C LEU A 32 16.42 4.24 6.18
N ALA A 33 15.58 3.53 5.44
CA ALA A 33 15.87 3.10 4.07
C ALA A 33 14.56 2.93 3.28
N HIS A 34 14.66 3.02 1.97
CA HIS A 34 13.57 2.71 1.05
C HIS A 34 14.14 1.93 -0.14
N PHE A 35 13.35 1.05 -0.72
CA PHE A 35 13.68 0.31 -1.92
C PHE A 35 12.41 0.12 -2.73
N SER A 36 12.48 0.32 -4.04
CA SER A 36 11.36 0.16 -4.96
C SER A 36 11.79 -0.73 -6.10
N GLN A 37 11.02 -1.79 -6.36
CA GLN A 37 11.29 -2.72 -7.44
C GLN A 37 10.13 -2.72 -8.42
N PRO A 38 10.38 -2.39 -9.70
CA PRO A 38 9.38 -2.52 -10.75
C PRO A 38 8.81 -3.94 -10.79
N ILE A 39 7.48 -4.03 -10.92
CA ILE A 39 6.80 -5.31 -11.08
C ILE A 39 7.11 -5.84 -12.48
N ASP A 40 7.58 -7.09 -12.54
CA ASP A 40 7.88 -7.77 -13.80
C ASP A 40 6.67 -7.73 -14.76
N VAL A 41 6.95 -7.60 -16.06
CA VAL A 41 5.94 -7.39 -17.10
C VAL A 41 4.90 -8.52 -17.13
N ASP A 42 5.31 -9.77 -16.91
CA ASP A 42 4.38 -10.90 -16.91
C ASP A 42 3.52 -10.89 -15.64
N LEU A 43 4.12 -10.57 -14.48
CA LEU A 43 3.38 -10.42 -13.23
C LEU A 43 2.35 -9.27 -13.31
N LYS A 44 2.76 -8.09 -13.81
CA LYS A 44 1.88 -6.93 -14.05
C LYS A 44 0.71 -7.30 -14.98
N ARG A 45 0.99 -8.02 -16.07
CA ARG A 45 -0.03 -8.47 -17.03
C ARG A 45 -1.08 -9.37 -16.38
N GLU A 46 -0.67 -10.31 -15.55
CA GLU A 46 -1.58 -11.23 -14.87
C GLU A 46 -2.43 -10.53 -13.80
N ILE A 47 -1.82 -9.65 -12.99
CA ILE A 47 -2.55 -8.82 -12.02
C ILE A 47 -3.64 -8.00 -12.74
N ASN A 48 -3.28 -7.33 -13.83
CA ASN A 48 -4.23 -6.53 -14.61
C ASN A 48 -5.35 -7.37 -15.23
N ARG A 49 -5.07 -8.62 -15.64
CA ARG A 49 -6.13 -9.55 -16.08
C ARG A 49 -7.12 -9.87 -14.96
N VAL A 50 -6.64 -10.12 -13.74
CA VAL A 50 -7.52 -10.39 -12.59
C VAL A 50 -8.36 -9.17 -12.23
N ILE A 51 -7.76 -7.98 -12.19
CA ILE A 51 -8.46 -6.71 -11.95
C ILE A 51 -9.57 -6.50 -12.99
N ALA A 52 -9.24 -6.68 -14.27
CA ALA A 52 -10.20 -6.48 -15.37
C ALA A 52 -11.34 -7.52 -15.35
N ALA A 53 -11.03 -8.78 -14.98
CA ALA A 53 -12.02 -9.84 -14.91
C ALA A 53 -13.03 -9.65 -13.76
N ARG A 54 -12.66 -8.90 -12.71
CA ARG A 54 -13.46 -8.73 -11.48
C ARG A 54 -13.92 -10.08 -10.89
N ALA A 55 -13.06 -11.09 -10.99
CA ALA A 55 -13.32 -12.45 -10.55
C ALA A 55 -12.07 -13.04 -9.90
N TRP A 56 -12.24 -14.15 -9.15
CA TRP A 56 -11.14 -14.90 -8.55
C TRP A 56 -11.00 -16.31 -9.15
N PRO A 57 -10.41 -16.45 -10.35
CA PRO A 57 -10.05 -17.76 -10.92
C PRO A 57 -9.07 -18.54 -10.02
N GLN A 58 -8.99 -19.85 -10.23
CA GLN A 58 -8.06 -20.72 -9.49
C GLN A 58 -6.60 -20.28 -9.69
N GLU A 59 -6.27 -19.79 -10.88
CA GLU A 59 -4.95 -19.29 -11.24
C GLU A 59 -4.51 -18.10 -10.37
N THR A 60 -5.47 -17.36 -9.80
CA THR A 60 -5.17 -16.24 -8.89
C THR A 60 -4.50 -16.70 -7.59
N THR A 61 -4.70 -17.94 -7.16
CA THR A 61 -3.97 -18.49 -6.01
C THR A 61 -2.46 -18.60 -6.29
N ALA A 62 -2.07 -19.01 -7.50
CA ALA A 62 -0.65 -19.02 -7.89
C ALA A 62 -0.10 -17.59 -8.02
N LEU A 63 -0.94 -16.65 -8.49
CA LEU A 63 -0.59 -15.24 -8.58
C LEU A 63 -0.32 -14.61 -7.21
N ASP A 64 -1.12 -14.96 -6.19
CA ASP A 64 -0.95 -14.52 -4.80
C ASP A 64 0.44 -14.91 -4.27
N SER A 65 0.83 -16.17 -4.45
CA SER A 65 2.15 -16.67 -4.04
C SER A 65 3.30 -16.07 -4.83
N ARG A 66 3.11 -15.83 -6.14
CA ARG A 66 4.13 -15.13 -6.96
C ARG A 66 4.36 -13.70 -6.50
N PHE A 67 3.29 -12.97 -6.16
CA PHE A 67 3.42 -11.63 -5.62
C PHE A 67 4.08 -11.64 -4.23
N ALA A 68 3.77 -12.63 -3.39
CA ALA A 68 4.44 -12.84 -2.11
C ALA A 68 5.95 -13.09 -2.30
N ALA A 69 6.34 -13.95 -3.23
CA ALA A 69 7.74 -14.21 -3.55
C ALA A 69 8.48 -12.94 -4.03
N ALA A 70 7.87 -12.16 -4.93
CA ALA A 70 8.42 -10.87 -5.36
C ALA A 70 8.58 -9.91 -4.16
N SER A 71 7.62 -9.88 -3.24
CA SER A 71 7.70 -9.06 -2.02
C SER A 71 8.85 -9.48 -1.09
N VAL A 72 9.12 -10.80 -0.98
CA VAL A 72 10.26 -11.34 -0.22
C VAL A 72 11.59 -10.85 -0.81
N GLU A 73 11.72 -10.85 -2.14
CA GLU A 73 12.91 -10.34 -2.82
C GLU A 73 13.13 -8.85 -2.50
N VAL A 74 12.08 -8.03 -2.60
CA VAL A 74 12.15 -6.59 -2.28
C VAL A 74 12.57 -6.35 -0.83
N ILE A 75 12.04 -7.10 0.13
CA ILE A 75 12.47 -7.00 1.54
C ILE A 75 13.93 -7.39 1.69
N ALA A 76 14.38 -8.47 1.04
CA ALA A 76 15.77 -8.92 1.13
C ALA A 76 16.73 -7.85 0.58
N ARG A 77 16.38 -7.20 -0.53
CA ARG A 77 17.15 -6.09 -1.12
C ARG A 77 17.19 -4.88 -0.18
N LEU A 78 16.04 -4.48 0.38
CA LEU A 78 15.96 -3.39 1.36
C LEU A 78 16.88 -3.64 2.57
N LEU A 79 16.85 -4.86 3.13
CA LEU A 79 17.67 -5.24 4.27
C LEU A 79 19.16 -5.24 3.95
N GLU A 80 19.54 -5.73 2.77
CA GLU A 80 20.91 -5.70 2.27
C GLU A 80 21.43 -4.25 2.14
N GLU A 81 20.66 -3.37 1.49
CA GLU A 81 21.04 -1.97 1.29
C GLU A 81 21.10 -1.18 2.61
N ALA A 82 20.21 -1.49 3.56
CA ALA A 82 20.23 -0.89 4.89
C ALA A 82 21.30 -1.49 5.82
N ALA A 83 21.96 -2.59 5.42
CA ALA A 83 22.84 -3.39 6.26
C ALA A 83 22.17 -3.82 7.60
N VAL A 84 20.89 -4.20 7.55
CA VAL A 84 20.09 -4.63 8.70
C VAL A 84 19.80 -6.12 8.59
N ARG A 85 19.93 -6.84 9.71
CA ARG A 85 19.55 -8.26 9.79
C ARG A 85 18.05 -8.40 10.02
N ALA A 86 17.46 -9.45 9.46
CA ALA A 86 16.05 -9.77 9.63
C ALA A 86 15.61 -9.85 11.11
N ASP A 87 16.45 -10.41 11.99
CA ASP A 87 16.14 -10.55 13.42
C ASP A 87 16.23 -9.25 14.24
N GLN A 88 16.64 -8.14 13.61
CA GLN A 88 16.53 -6.80 14.18
C GLN A 88 15.21 -6.12 13.84
N VAL A 89 14.43 -6.67 12.89
CA VAL A 89 13.13 -6.17 12.48
C VAL A 89 12.04 -6.86 13.27
N GLU A 90 11.18 -6.06 13.89
CA GLU A 90 10.11 -6.54 14.76
C GLU A 90 8.95 -7.13 13.94
N ALA A 91 8.55 -6.46 12.87
CA ALA A 91 7.53 -6.95 11.96
C ALA A 91 7.59 -6.29 10.56
N VAL A 92 7.00 -6.97 9.60
CA VAL A 92 6.63 -6.44 8.29
C VAL A 92 5.13 -6.12 8.29
N GLY A 93 4.74 -4.92 7.86
CA GLY A 93 3.37 -4.58 7.50
C GLY A 93 3.21 -4.57 5.99
N SER A 94 2.50 -5.55 5.42
CA SER A 94 2.29 -5.68 3.98
C SER A 94 0.86 -5.34 3.59
N HIS A 95 0.69 -4.24 2.85
CA HIS A 95 -0.61 -3.92 2.24
C HIS A 95 -0.96 -4.93 1.15
N GLY A 96 0.05 -5.39 0.39
CA GLY A 96 -0.14 -6.22 -0.79
C GLY A 96 -0.59 -5.42 -2.03
N GLN A 97 -1.05 -6.13 -3.05
CA GLN A 97 -1.60 -5.54 -4.28
C GLN A 97 -3.12 -5.71 -4.30
N THR A 98 -3.88 -4.61 -4.27
CA THR A 98 -5.33 -4.67 -4.41
C THR A 98 -5.71 -5.18 -5.80
N VAL A 99 -6.53 -6.23 -5.86
CA VAL A 99 -7.14 -6.73 -7.09
C VAL A 99 -8.66 -6.65 -7.10
N PHE A 100 -9.28 -6.51 -5.92
CA PHE A 100 -10.70 -6.27 -5.78
C PHE A 100 -11.00 -5.40 -4.55
N HIS A 101 -11.90 -4.44 -4.69
CA HIS A 101 -12.37 -3.59 -3.59
C HIS A 101 -13.82 -3.17 -3.85
N ASP A 102 -14.73 -3.69 -3.05
CA ASP A 102 -16.16 -3.38 -3.09
C ASP A 102 -16.73 -3.37 -1.66
N PRO A 103 -16.52 -2.28 -0.90
CA PRO A 103 -17.02 -2.16 0.46
C PRO A 103 -18.53 -1.91 0.52
N GLN A 104 -19.19 -1.63 -0.60
CA GLN A 104 -20.65 -1.46 -0.68
C GLN A 104 -21.37 -2.73 -1.20
N GLY A 105 -20.60 -3.74 -1.61
CA GLY A 105 -21.11 -5.02 -2.04
C GLY A 105 -21.81 -5.80 -0.92
N THR A 106 -22.53 -6.86 -1.30
CA THR A 106 -23.18 -7.78 -0.36
C THR A 106 -22.63 -9.20 -0.57
N PRO A 107 -21.74 -9.71 0.30
CA PRO A 107 -21.10 -9.03 1.43
C PRO A 107 -20.03 -8.01 0.98
N PRO A 108 -19.66 -7.03 1.84
CA PRO A 108 -18.56 -6.12 1.54
C PRO A 108 -17.24 -6.89 1.50
N VAL A 109 -16.40 -6.59 0.52
CA VAL A 109 -15.20 -7.38 0.26
C VAL A 109 -14.06 -6.52 -0.27
N SER A 110 -12.84 -6.87 0.14
CA SER A 110 -11.63 -6.38 -0.49
C SER A 110 -10.58 -7.48 -0.47
N ILE A 111 -9.86 -7.62 -1.58
CA ILE A 111 -8.85 -8.66 -1.76
C ILE A 111 -7.54 -8.03 -2.23
N GLN A 112 -6.47 -8.37 -1.50
CA GLN A 112 -5.10 -8.00 -1.78
C GLN A 112 -4.29 -9.27 -2.03
N LEU A 113 -3.43 -9.27 -3.05
CA LEU A 113 -2.40 -10.29 -3.25
C LEU A 113 -1.21 -10.03 -2.34
N GLY A 114 -0.42 -11.07 -2.07
CA GLY A 114 0.75 -11.04 -1.18
C GLY A 114 0.46 -11.72 0.14
N ASN A 115 0.35 -13.06 0.10
CA ASN A 115 0.13 -13.88 1.28
C ASN A 115 1.15 -13.57 2.40
N ALA A 116 0.66 -13.01 3.51
CA ALA A 116 1.50 -12.61 4.64
C ALA A 116 2.26 -13.80 5.28
N GLY A 117 1.67 -15.00 5.27
CA GLY A 117 2.32 -16.20 5.80
C GLY A 117 3.50 -16.64 4.96
N GLU A 118 3.36 -16.59 3.63
CA GLU A 118 4.46 -16.87 2.70
C GLU A 118 5.57 -15.83 2.79
N ILE A 119 5.21 -14.54 2.88
CA ILE A 119 6.19 -13.46 3.10
C ILE A 119 6.94 -13.70 4.41
N ALA A 120 6.23 -13.94 5.51
CA ALA A 120 6.83 -14.20 6.81
C ALA A 120 7.80 -15.39 6.78
N HIS A 121 7.41 -16.47 6.09
CA HIS A 121 8.28 -17.63 5.91
C HIS A 121 9.53 -17.30 5.09
N GLY A 122 9.37 -16.55 4.00
CA GLY A 122 10.45 -16.19 3.09
C GLY A 122 11.51 -15.27 3.70
N VAL A 123 11.10 -14.30 4.54
CA VAL A 123 12.04 -13.34 5.16
C VAL A 123 12.44 -13.70 6.60
N GLY A 124 11.74 -14.63 7.24
CA GLY A 124 11.98 -14.99 8.64
C GLY A 124 11.56 -13.89 9.64
N ILE A 125 10.64 -13.00 9.26
CA ILE A 125 10.15 -11.86 10.05
C ILE A 125 8.63 -11.99 10.19
N PRO A 126 8.04 -11.77 11.38
CA PRO A 126 6.58 -11.73 11.53
C PRO A 126 5.96 -10.74 10.54
N THR A 127 5.00 -11.19 9.73
CA THR A 127 4.34 -10.34 8.73
C THR A 127 2.86 -10.19 9.06
N VAL A 128 2.40 -8.93 9.07
CA VAL A 128 0.99 -8.55 9.21
C VAL A 128 0.51 -8.04 7.86
N GLY A 129 -0.65 -8.52 7.41
CA GLY A 129 -1.32 -8.04 6.18
C GLY A 129 -2.83 -7.97 6.35
N ASN A 130 -3.57 -7.92 5.24
CA ASN A 130 -5.05 -7.88 5.23
C ASN A 130 -5.68 -6.69 5.97
N PHE A 131 -5.01 -5.53 5.99
CA PHE A 131 -5.47 -4.35 6.72
C PHE A 131 -6.87 -3.87 6.29
N ARG A 132 -7.17 -3.90 4.98
CA ARG A 132 -8.49 -3.47 4.47
C ARG A 132 -9.61 -4.41 4.90
N LYS A 133 -9.33 -5.72 4.86
CA LYS A 133 -10.30 -6.73 5.30
C LYS A 133 -10.61 -6.59 6.79
N ALA A 134 -9.58 -6.32 7.61
CA ALA A 134 -9.76 -6.08 9.04
C ALA A 134 -10.66 -4.87 9.33
N ASP A 135 -10.51 -3.78 8.57
CA ASP A 135 -11.38 -2.61 8.69
C ASP A 135 -12.82 -2.89 8.23
N ILE A 136 -13.00 -3.60 7.11
CA ILE A 136 -14.33 -4.03 6.63
C ILE A 136 -15.02 -4.92 7.66
N ASP A 137 -14.29 -5.86 8.27
CA ASP A 137 -14.83 -6.74 9.32
C ASP A 137 -15.22 -5.98 10.59
N ALA A 138 -14.60 -4.83 10.83
CA ALA A 138 -14.96 -3.88 11.88
C ALA A 138 -16.12 -2.94 11.49
N GLY A 139 -16.70 -3.09 10.28
CA GLY A 139 -17.80 -2.27 9.76
C GLY A 139 -17.35 -1.01 9.01
N GLY A 140 -16.06 -0.85 8.73
CA GLY A 140 -15.50 0.23 7.94
C GLY A 140 -15.58 -0.01 6.42
N GLN A 141 -14.93 0.86 5.66
CA GLN A 141 -14.91 0.78 4.18
C GLN A 141 -13.63 0.13 3.63
N GLY A 142 -12.65 -0.18 4.48
CA GLY A 142 -11.33 -0.65 4.05
C GLY A 142 -10.44 0.43 3.42
N ALA A 143 -10.88 1.69 3.39
CA ALA A 143 -10.17 2.83 2.80
C ALA A 143 -10.76 4.19 3.27
N PRO A 144 -9.97 5.28 3.28
CA PRO A 144 -8.51 5.31 3.34
C PRO A 144 -7.99 4.99 4.75
N LEU A 145 -7.04 4.06 4.88
CA LEU A 145 -6.49 3.65 6.18
C LEU A 145 -5.39 4.59 6.70
N ALA A 146 -4.84 5.44 5.83
CA ALA A 146 -3.72 6.33 6.17
C ALA A 146 -4.10 7.44 7.17
N CYS A 147 -5.40 7.72 7.38
CA CYS A 147 -5.87 8.80 8.24
C CYS A 147 -5.29 8.75 9.66
N ALA A 148 -5.21 7.55 10.26
CA ALA A 148 -4.63 7.37 11.59
C ALA A 148 -3.13 7.71 11.63
N TYR A 149 -2.40 7.32 10.58
CA TYR A 149 -0.98 7.66 10.43
C TYR A 149 -0.77 9.15 10.16
N HIS A 150 -1.58 9.76 9.28
CA HIS A 150 -1.55 11.19 9.03
C HIS A 150 -1.79 12.00 10.30
N ALA A 151 -2.76 11.61 11.13
CA ALA A 151 -2.99 12.25 12.42
C ALA A 151 -1.80 12.10 13.38
N ARG A 152 -1.12 10.95 13.36
CA ARG A 152 0.03 10.70 14.23
C ARG A 152 1.25 11.54 13.89
N VAL A 153 1.45 11.85 12.60
CA VAL A 153 2.65 12.53 12.08
C VAL A 153 2.41 14.02 11.81
N PHE A 154 1.24 14.36 11.26
CA PHE A 154 0.97 15.69 10.71
C PHE A 154 -0.03 16.52 11.50
N ARG A 155 -0.62 16.02 12.60
CA ARG A 155 -1.55 16.84 13.39
C ARG A 155 -0.84 18.07 13.98
N SER A 156 -1.57 19.18 14.05
CA SER A 156 -1.11 20.44 14.66
C SER A 156 -2.10 20.92 15.71
N GLU A 157 -1.59 21.50 16.80
CA GLU A 157 -2.40 22.19 17.81
C GLU A 157 -2.68 23.65 17.44
N HIS A 158 -2.16 24.13 16.29
CA HIS A 158 -2.21 25.55 15.90
C HIS A 158 -2.93 25.83 14.58
N GLU A 159 -3.21 24.79 13.80
CA GLU A 159 -3.83 24.94 12.47
C GLU A 159 -4.54 23.67 12.04
N ASP A 160 -5.60 23.83 11.25
CA ASP A 160 -6.20 22.75 10.49
C ASP A 160 -5.24 22.32 9.37
N ARG A 161 -5.14 21.02 9.12
CA ARG A 161 -4.31 20.46 8.05
C ARG A 161 -5.10 19.54 7.16
N ALA A 162 -4.82 19.58 5.87
CA ALA A 162 -5.35 18.65 4.89
C ALA A 162 -4.20 17.96 4.18
N ILE A 163 -4.22 16.63 4.15
CA ILE A 163 -3.21 15.82 3.50
C ILE A 163 -3.88 15.20 2.29
N LEU A 164 -3.39 15.56 1.10
CA LEU A 164 -3.90 15.09 -0.18
C LEU A 164 -2.90 14.11 -0.79
N ASN A 165 -3.32 12.87 -1.01
CA ASN A 165 -2.56 11.88 -1.75
C ASN A 165 -3.12 11.74 -3.17
N LEU A 166 -2.26 11.89 -4.18
CA LEU A 166 -2.61 11.81 -5.60
C LEU A 166 -2.01 10.53 -6.21
N GLY A 167 -2.65 9.39 -5.94
CA GLY A 167 -2.33 8.13 -6.62
C GLY A 167 -3.17 7.94 -7.89
N GLY A 168 -3.58 6.69 -8.17
CA GLY A 168 -4.62 6.45 -9.19
C GLY A 168 -5.96 7.08 -8.79
N ILE A 169 -6.33 6.95 -7.51
CA ILE A 169 -7.45 7.61 -6.86
C ILE A 169 -6.89 8.63 -5.86
N ALA A 170 -7.43 9.84 -5.87
CA ALA A 170 -7.11 10.86 -4.88
C ALA A 170 -7.85 10.58 -3.57
N ASN A 171 -7.15 10.74 -2.45
CA ASN A 171 -7.76 10.71 -1.13
C ASN A 171 -7.29 11.89 -0.27
N LEU A 172 -8.20 12.40 0.55
CA LEU A 172 -7.98 13.51 1.45
C LEU A 172 -8.08 12.99 2.89
N THR A 173 -7.16 13.41 3.76
CA THR A 173 -7.36 13.38 5.21
C THR A 173 -7.44 14.81 5.72
N PHE A 174 -8.50 15.14 6.43
CA PHE A 174 -8.65 16.39 7.15
C PHE A 174 -8.35 16.17 8.65
N LEU A 175 -7.40 16.96 9.15
CA LEU A 175 -6.90 16.97 10.51
C LEU A 175 -7.26 18.33 11.14
N PRO A 176 -8.42 18.45 11.82
CA PRO A 176 -8.76 19.68 12.49
C PRO A 176 -7.83 19.93 13.67
N GLN A 177 -7.53 21.21 13.89
CA GLN A 177 -6.88 21.71 15.09
C GLN A 177 -7.71 21.36 16.33
N ASP A 178 -9.02 21.57 16.25
CA ASP A 178 -9.96 21.22 17.32
C ASP A 178 -10.17 19.70 17.37
N PRO A 179 -9.73 19.02 18.45
CA PRO A 179 -9.88 17.57 18.56
C PRO A 179 -11.33 17.10 18.67
N SER A 180 -12.29 17.97 18.97
CA SER A 180 -13.70 17.63 19.05
C SER A 180 -14.35 17.40 17.67
N LEU A 181 -13.77 17.93 16.59
CA LEU A 181 -14.31 17.82 15.23
C LEU A 181 -14.05 16.45 14.57
N GLY A 182 -13.15 15.65 15.14
CA GLY A 182 -12.80 14.32 14.62
C GLY A 182 -11.96 14.37 13.34
N ILE A 183 -11.18 13.31 13.11
CA ILE A 183 -10.40 13.14 11.87
C ILE A 183 -11.34 12.58 10.81
N THR A 184 -11.33 13.17 9.62
CA THR A 184 -12.09 12.65 8.47
C THR A 184 -11.15 12.34 7.33
N GLY A 185 -11.51 11.35 6.53
CA GLY A 185 -10.82 11.10 5.28
C GLY A 185 -11.66 10.26 4.34
N PHE A 186 -11.50 10.52 3.05
CA PHE A 186 -12.32 9.95 2.00
C PHE A 186 -11.59 10.03 0.66
N ASP A 187 -11.99 9.15 -0.26
CA ASP A 187 -11.57 9.23 -1.65
C ASP A 187 -12.35 10.37 -2.33
N THR A 188 -11.64 11.29 -2.99
CA THR A 188 -12.26 12.43 -3.69
C THR A 188 -12.63 12.09 -5.13
N GLY A 189 -12.04 11.03 -5.69
CA GLY A 189 -12.26 10.61 -7.08
C GLY A 189 -10.95 10.26 -7.81
N PRO A 190 -10.98 10.13 -9.15
CA PRO A 190 -9.78 9.83 -9.92
C PRO A 190 -8.72 10.94 -9.80
N ALA A 191 -7.46 10.54 -9.73
CA ALA A 191 -6.29 11.40 -9.94
C ALA A 191 -5.57 10.97 -11.22
N ASN A 192 -4.48 10.20 -11.11
CA ASN A 192 -3.64 9.92 -12.28
C ASN A 192 -4.25 8.86 -13.21
N THR A 193 -5.13 7.98 -12.71
CA THR A 193 -5.64 6.82 -13.46
C THR A 193 -6.22 7.14 -14.85
N LEU A 194 -6.95 8.26 -14.99
CA LEU A 194 -7.54 8.66 -16.27
C LEU A 194 -6.51 9.33 -17.19
N SER A 195 -5.58 10.10 -16.62
CA SER A 195 -4.50 10.76 -17.36
C SER A 195 -3.53 9.71 -17.93
N ASP A 196 -3.11 8.77 -17.07
CA ASP A 196 -2.22 7.66 -17.42
C ASP A 196 -2.84 6.81 -18.54
N ALA A 197 -4.12 6.45 -18.41
CA ALA A 197 -4.83 5.71 -19.46
C ALA A 197 -4.89 6.48 -20.80
N TRP A 198 -5.06 7.80 -20.75
CA TRP A 198 -5.11 8.63 -21.95
C TRP A 198 -3.75 8.77 -22.63
N VAL A 199 -2.69 9.01 -21.86
CA VAL A 199 -1.32 9.10 -22.40
C VAL A 199 -0.85 7.75 -22.93
N GLN A 200 -1.18 6.65 -22.26
CA GLN A 200 -0.91 5.31 -22.76
C GLN A 200 -1.62 5.06 -24.10
N HIS A 201 -2.87 5.52 -24.24
CA HIS A 201 -3.61 5.40 -25.50
C HIS A 201 -3.02 6.23 -26.64
N CYS A 202 -2.65 7.49 -26.37
CA CYS A 202 -2.21 8.44 -27.40
C CYS A 202 -0.72 8.32 -27.75
N ARG A 203 0.14 8.05 -26.76
CA ARG A 203 1.60 8.10 -26.87
C ARG A 203 2.28 6.78 -26.51
N GLY A 204 1.59 5.83 -25.88
CA GLY A 204 2.18 4.57 -25.42
C GLY A 204 3.15 4.74 -24.25
N LEU A 205 3.01 5.81 -23.46
CA LEU A 205 3.77 6.07 -22.24
C LEU A 205 2.92 5.77 -21.00
N ASP A 206 3.54 5.30 -19.93
CA ASP A 206 2.84 4.88 -18.72
C ASP A 206 2.13 6.04 -17.98
N PHE A 207 2.68 7.26 -18.03
CA PHE A 207 2.10 8.46 -17.42
C PHE A 207 2.53 9.74 -18.15
N ASP A 208 1.83 10.83 -17.86
CA ASP A 208 2.22 12.17 -18.32
C ASP A 208 3.32 12.75 -17.42
N GLN A 209 4.57 12.66 -17.88
CA GLN A 209 5.68 13.19 -17.10
C GLN A 209 5.59 14.71 -17.01
N ASP A 210 5.53 15.22 -15.78
CA ASP A 210 5.42 16.64 -15.44
C ASP A 210 4.13 17.38 -15.92
N GLY A 211 3.24 16.68 -16.65
CA GLY A 211 1.96 17.22 -17.13
C GLY A 211 2.06 17.99 -18.45
N ASP A 212 2.87 17.51 -19.41
CA ASP A 212 3.34 18.22 -20.61
C ASP A 212 2.71 17.78 -21.98
#